data_AF-A0A2B7XXG8-F1
#
_entry.id   AF-A0A2B7XXG8-F1
#
_cell.length_a   1.000
_cell.length_b   1.000
_cell.length_c   1.000
_cell.angle_alpha   90.00
_cell.angle_beta   90.00
_cell.angle_gamma   90.00
#
_symmetry.space_group_name_H-M   'P 1'
#
loop_
_entity.id
_entity.type
_entity.pdbx_description
1 polymer ?
#
loop_
_entity_poly.entity_id
_entity_poly.type
_entity_poly.pdbx_seq_one_letter_code
_entity_poly.pdbx_strand_id
1 'polypeptide(L)'
;MPSSWWERWEERGQFFDKDACPIEGRKVWSPIDRAFEEWVQKYRRKRGVGEFGKEETAAISDLMRRMLAFRPEERPSAQEVLESEWIVKWVLPDFERSLQAQ
;
A
#
# COMPACT_ATOMS: atom_id res chain seq x y z
N MET A 1 14.34 0.44 -3.23
CA MET A 1 14.65 1.24 -4.43
C MET A 1 15.65 0.45 -5.26
N PRO A 2 15.57 0.43 -6.60
CA PRO A 2 16.59 -0.20 -7.43
C PRO A 2 17.98 0.35 -7.13
N SER A 3 19.00 -0.50 -7.09
CA SER A 3 20.40 -0.10 -6.78
C SER A 3 20.91 0.98 -7.74
N SER A 4 20.61 0.86 -9.02
CA SER A 4 21.01 1.84 -10.03
C SER A 4 20.39 3.23 -9.81
N TRP A 5 19.23 3.32 -9.18
CA TRP A 5 18.62 4.61 -8.81
C TRP A 5 19.26 5.16 -7.55
N TRP A 6 19.48 4.29 -6.57
CA TRP A 6 20.17 4.63 -5.33
C TRP A 6 21.56 5.23 -5.59
N GLU A 7 22.34 4.59 -6.47
CA GLU A 7 23.69 5.03 -6.84
C GLU A 7 23.71 6.39 -7.53
N ARG A 8 22.69 6.68 -8.35
CA ARG A 8 22.55 7.95 -9.09
C ARG A 8 21.91 9.07 -8.29
N TRP A 9 21.38 8.79 -7.10
CA TRP A 9 20.77 9.81 -6.26
C TRP A 9 21.84 10.60 -5.49
N GLU A 10 22.24 11.75 -6.03
CA GLU A 10 23.31 12.61 -5.48
C GLU A 10 22.99 13.09 -4.06
N GLU A 11 21.76 13.52 -3.82
CA GLU A 11 21.31 14.05 -2.52
C GLU A 11 20.96 12.96 -1.49
N ARG A 12 21.24 11.68 -1.75
CA ARG A 12 20.90 10.59 -0.81
C ARG A 12 21.52 10.80 0.57
N GLY A 13 22.67 11.45 0.64
CA GLY A 13 23.39 11.76 1.89
C GLY A 13 22.62 12.70 2.83
N GLN A 14 21.63 13.44 2.33
CA GLN A 14 20.73 14.24 3.17
C GLN A 14 19.69 13.38 3.90
N PHE A 15 19.51 12.12 3.50
CA PHE A 15 18.43 11.26 3.98
C PHE A 15 18.93 9.95 4.60
N PHE A 16 20.12 9.50 4.19
CA PHE A 16 20.71 8.24 4.60
C PHE A 16 22.21 8.38 4.82
N ASP A 17 22.74 7.62 5.77
CA ASP A 17 24.17 7.51 6.02
C ASP A 17 24.87 6.56 5.02
N LYS A 18 26.18 6.37 5.22
CA LYS A 18 27.02 5.51 4.38
C LYS A 18 26.62 4.02 4.42
N ASP A 19 25.91 3.60 5.45
CA ASP A 19 25.44 2.23 5.66
C ASP A 19 23.98 2.06 5.15
N ALA A 20 23.49 3.05 4.39
CA ALA A 20 22.12 3.15 3.87
C ALA A 20 21.04 3.17 4.96
N CYS A 21 21.41 3.52 6.18
CA CYS A 21 20.49 3.71 7.29
C CYS A 21 19.96 5.15 7.28
N PRO A 22 18.68 5.39 7.62
CA PRO A 22 18.13 6.74 7.72
C PRO A 22 18.92 7.59 8.71
N ILE A 23 19.20 8.85 8.36
CA ILE A 23 19.91 9.78 9.26
C ILE A 23 19.14 9.99 10.57
N GLU A 24 19.87 10.30 11.64
CA GLU A 24 19.29 10.57 12.96
C GLU A 24 18.24 11.69 12.91
N GLY A 25 17.14 11.52 13.66
CA GLY A 25 16.02 12.45 13.67
C GLY A 25 15.02 12.28 12.51
N ARG A 26 15.33 11.44 11.51
CA ARG A 26 14.36 11.13 10.44
C ARG A 26 13.33 10.12 10.91
N LYS A 27 12.04 10.47 10.81
CA LYS A 27 10.94 9.53 11.02
C LYS A 27 10.86 8.56 9.85
N VAL A 28 11.14 7.29 10.12
CA VAL A 28 10.95 6.21 9.15
C VAL A 28 9.48 5.81 9.14
N TRP A 29 8.90 5.74 7.95
CA TRP A 29 7.54 5.23 7.80
C TRP A 29 7.48 3.73 8.09
N SER A 30 6.42 3.31 8.79
CA SER A 30 6.13 1.89 9.02
C SER A 30 5.97 1.15 7.68
N PRO A 31 6.35 -0.13 7.60
CA PRO A 31 5.99 -0.98 6.47
C PRO A 31 4.48 -0.94 6.22
N ILE A 32 4.08 -1.13 4.96
CA ILE A 32 2.69 -0.92 4.53
C ILE A 32 1.66 -1.69 5.35
N ASP A 33 1.94 -2.94 5.74
CA ASP A 33 1.00 -3.74 6.55
C ASP A 33 0.77 -3.10 7.93
N ARG A 34 1.85 -2.63 8.56
CA ARG A 34 1.77 -1.94 9.85
C ARG A 34 1.09 -0.58 9.71
N ALA A 35 1.39 0.15 8.63
CA ALA A 35 0.73 1.41 8.34
C ALA A 35 -0.78 1.21 8.11
N PHE A 36 -1.18 0.15 7.41
CA PHE A 36 -2.59 -0.19 7.18
C PHE A 36 -3.31 -0.44 8.51
N GLU A 37 -2.71 -1.21 9.41
CA GLU A 37 -3.27 -1.46 10.74
C GLU A 37 -3.39 -0.16 11.57
N GLU A 38 -2.33 0.66 11.59
CA GLU A 38 -2.26 1.88 12.41
C GLU A 38 -3.17 3.01 11.91
N TRP A 39 -3.38 3.11 10.58
CA TRP A 39 -4.04 4.26 9.96
C TRP A 39 -5.40 3.94 9.31
N VAL A 40 -5.64 2.69 8.89
CA VAL A 40 -6.93 2.27 8.34
C VAL A 40 -7.72 1.52 9.40
N GLN A 41 -7.29 0.33 9.80
CA GLN A 41 -8.05 -0.55 10.70
C GLN A 41 -8.33 0.09 12.06
N LYS A 42 -7.30 0.68 12.69
CA LYS A 42 -7.44 1.39 13.97
C LYS A 42 -8.52 2.48 13.93
N TYR A 43 -8.59 3.25 12.84
CA TYR A 43 -9.56 4.33 12.74
C TYR A 43 -10.96 3.83 12.38
N ARG A 44 -11.07 2.75 11.61
CA ARG A 44 -12.35 2.10 11.35
C ARG A 44 -12.96 1.51 12.64
N ARG A 45 -12.14 0.86 13.48
CA ARG A 45 -12.54 0.43 14.83
C ARG A 45 -13.03 1.59 15.68
N LYS A 46 -12.26 2.68 15.74
CA LYS A 46 -12.63 3.88 16.50
C LYS A 46 -13.96 4.50 16.03
N ARG A 47 -14.27 4.39 14.74
CA ARG A 47 -15.50 4.95 14.15
C ARG A 47 -16.66 3.96 14.07
N GLY A 48 -16.45 2.69 14.41
CA GLY A 48 -17.50 1.66 14.37
C GLY A 48 -18.01 1.33 12.97
N VAL A 49 -17.22 1.53 11.91
CA VAL A 49 -17.63 1.34 10.50
C VAL A 49 -17.18 -0.02 9.92
N GLY A 50 -17.06 -1.03 10.78
CA GLY A 50 -16.54 -2.35 10.43
C GLY A 50 -15.04 -2.38 10.17
N GLU A 51 -14.46 -3.58 10.12
CA GLU A 51 -13.04 -3.82 9.91
C GLU A 51 -12.82 -4.66 8.67
N PHE A 52 -11.63 -4.53 8.06
CA PHE A 52 -11.21 -5.47 7.03
C PHE A 52 -10.94 -6.83 7.65
N GLY A 53 -11.38 -7.90 6.98
CA GLY A 53 -11.00 -9.26 7.36
C GLY A 53 -9.50 -9.50 7.16
N LYS A 54 -8.96 -10.58 7.72
CA LYS A 54 -7.54 -10.95 7.54
C LYS A 54 -7.21 -11.21 6.06
N GLU A 55 -8.06 -11.95 5.37
CA GLU A 55 -7.90 -12.27 3.94
C GLU A 55 -8.00 -11.02 3.07
N GLU A 56 -9.00 -10.18 3.34
CA GLU A 56 -9.16 -8.91 2.63
C GLU A 56 -7.96 -7.98 2.84
N THR A 57 -7.48 -7.87 4.09
CA THR A 57 -6.30 -7.07 4.44
C THR A 57 -5.06 -7.55 3.69
N ALA A 58 -4.88 -8.87 3.57
CA ALA A 58 -3.79 -9.44 2.80
C ALA A 58 -3.92 -9.11 1.30
N ALA A 59 -5.11 -9.26 0.74
CA ALA A 59 -5.37 -9.01 -0.68
C ALA A 59 -5.14 -7.53 -1.06
N ILE A 60 -5.65 -6.57 -0.28
CA ILE A 60 -5.43 -5.15 -0.54
C ILE A 60 -3.97 -4.75 -0.33
N SER A 61 -3.30 -5.29 0.69
CA SER A 61 -1.89 -4.99 0.96
C SER A 61 -0.98 -5.50 -0.15
N ASP A 62 -1.24 -6.70 -0.67
CA ASP A 62 -0.53 -7.24 -1.85
C ASP A 62 -0.73 -6.34 -3.07
N LEU A 63 -1.98 -6.01 -3.41
CA LEU A 63 -2.29 -5.16 -4.54
C LEU A 63 -1.58 -3.80 -4.45
N MET A 64 -1.63 -3.16 -3.28
CA MET A 64 -0.95 -1.89 -3.04
C MET A 64 0.57 -1.99 -3.20
N ARG A 65 1.20 -3.09 -2.77
CA ARG A 65 2.64 -3.32 -2.97
C ARG A 65 3.00 -3.40 -4.45
N ARG A 66 2.19 -4.10 -5.25
CA ARG A 66 2.38 -4.18 -6.71
C ARG A 66 2.17 -2.83 -7.39
N MET A 67 1.13 -2.10 -7.01
CA MET A 67 0.84 -0.76 -7.57
C MET A 67 1.92 0.27 -7.22
N LEU A 68 2.56 0.15 -6.06
CA LEU A 68 3.61 1.05 -5.58
C LEU A 68 5.04 0.56 -5.90
N ALA A 69 5.19 -0.36 -6.86
CA ALA A 69 6.50 -0.79 -7.33
C ALA A 69 7.32 0.40 -7.87
N PHE A 70 8.63 0.36 -7.64
CA PHE A 70 9.54 1.43 -8.04
C PHE A 70 9.58 1.59 -9.57
N ARG A 71 9.69 0.47 -10.29
CA ARG A 71 9.71 0.48 -11.75
C ARG A 71 8.28 0.54 -12.26
N PRO A 72 7.94 1.49 -13.14
CA PRO A 72 6.62 1.57 -13.73
C PRO A 72 6.22 0.27 -14.46
N GLU A 73 7.17 -0.42 -15.08
CA GLU A 73 6.95 -1.64 -15.86
C GLU A 73 6.61 -2.85 -14.99
N GLU A 74 6.90 -2.79 -13.68
CA GLU A 74 6.54 -3.84 -12.71
C GLU A 74 5.14 -3.62 -12.12
N ARG A 75 4.49 -2.50 -12.43
CA ARG A 75 3.15 -2.18 -11.90
C ARG A 75 2.07 -2.86 -12.74
N PRO A 76 0.98 -3.31 -12.12
CA PRO A 76 -0.17 -3.81 -12.86
C PRO A 76 -0.81 -2.69 -13.69
N SER A 77 -1.33 -3.06 -14.85
CA SER A 77 -2.23 -2.24 -15.65
C SER A 77 -3.56 -1.99 -14.92
N ALA A 78 -4.33 -1.01 -15.38
CA ALA A 78 -5.65 -0.75 -14.84
C ALA A 78 -6.58 -1.98 -14.93
N GLN A 79 -6.47 -2.76 -16.02
CA GLN A 79 -7.24 -3.99 -16.20
C GLN A 79 -6.88 -5.03 -15.13
N GLU A 80 -5.59 -5.28 -14.90
CA GLU A 80 -5.12 -6.23 -13.89
C GLU A 80 -5.47 -5.80 -12.46
N VAL A 81 -5.56 -4.48 -12.19
CA VAL A 81 -6.07 -3.97 -10.91
C VAL A 81 -7.54 -4.31 -10.75
N LEU A 82 -8.36 -4.09 -11.77
CA LEU A 82 -9.80 -4.40 -11.75
C LEU A 82 -10.06 -5.91 -11.62
N GLU A 83 -9.19 -6.75 -12.16
CA GLU A 83 -9.28 -8.21 -12.07
C GLU A 83 -8.62 -8.79 -10.81
N SER A 84 -8.02 -7.93 -9.97
CA SER A 84 -7.36 -8.38 -8.75
C SER A 84 -8.33 -9.05 -7.77
N GLU A 85 -7.80 -9.98 -6.97
CA GLU A 85 -8.57 -10.69 -5.96
C GLU A 85 -9.34 -9.73 -5.03
N TRP A 86 -8.70 -8.63 -4.61
CA TRP A 86 -9.34 -7.66 -3.73
C TRP A 86 -10.55 -7.00 -4.37
N ILE A 87 -10.43 -6.55 -5.63
CA ILE A 87 -11.54 -5.92 -6.34
C ILE A 87 -12.68 -6.92 -6.57
N VAL A 88 -12.38 -8.10 -7.11
CA VAL A 88 -13.41 -9.07 -7.52
C VAL A 88 -14.15 -9.65 -6.32
N LYS A 89 -13.46 -9.98 -5.22
CA LYS A 89 -14.11 -10.63 -4.06
C LYS A 89 -14.78 -9.66 -3.11
N TRP A 90 -14.26 -8.44 -2.92
CA TRP A 90 -14.78 -7.51 -1.91
C TRP A 90 -15.37 -6.23 -2.51
N VAL A 91 -14.64 -5.53 -3.37
CA VAL A 91 -15.06 -4.19 -3.84
C VAL A 91 -16.22 -4.25 -4.82
N LEU A 92 -16.17 -5.13 -5.82
CA LEU A 92 -17.20 -5.23 -6.86
C LEU A 92 -18.57 -5.62 -6.27
N PRO A 93 -18.69 -6.64 -5.39
CA PRO A 93 -19.96 -6.93 -4.74
C PRO A 93 -20.49 -5.77 -3.87
N ASP A 94 -19.61 -5.03 -3.19
CA ASP A 94 -20.02 -3.84 -2.41
C ASP A 94 -20.52 -2.72 -3.32
N PHE A 95 -19.85 -2.50 -4.45
CA PHE A 95 -20.25 -1.52 -5.45
C PHE A 95 -21.64 -1.85 -6.03
N GLU A 96 -21.86 -3.10 -6.44
CA GLU A 96 -23.16 -3.55 -6.98
C GLU A 96 -24.28 -3.40 -5.94
N ARG A 97 -24.05 -3.76 -4.68
CA ARG A 97 -25.00 -3.52 -3.59
C ARG A 97 -25.33 -2.04 -3.42
N SER A 98 -24.34 -1.16 -3.54
CA SER A 98 -24.55 0.28 -3.41
C SER A 98 -25.42 0.88 -4.52
N LEU A 99 -25.34 0.32 -5.74
CA LEU A 99 -26.18 0.73 -6.87
C LEU A 99 -27.63 0.25 -6.71
N GLN A 100 -27.85 -0.92 -6.09
CA GLN A 100 -29.19 -1.44 -5.82
C GLN A 100 -29.90 -0.76 -4.64
N ALA A 101 -29.14 -0.08 -3.78
CA ALA A 101 -29.65 0.66 -2.64
C ALA A 101 -30.00 2.12 -2.96
N GLN A 102 -29.83 2.56 -4.21
CA GLN A 102 -30.27 3.86 -4.75
C GLN A 102 -31.63 3.73 -5.45
#